data_AF-A0A7C1F1Y6-F1
#
_entry.id   AF-A0A7C1F1Y6-F1
#
_cell.length_a   1.000
_cell.length_b   1.000
_cell.length_c   1.000
_cell.angle_alpha   90.00
_cell.angle_beta   90.00
_cell.angle_gamma   90.00
#
_symmetry.space_group_name_H-M   'P 1'
#
loop_
_entity.id
_entity.type
_entity.pdbx_description
1 polymer ?
#
loop_
_entity_poly.entity_id
_entity_poly.type
_entity_poly.pdbx_seq_one_letter_code
_entity_poly.pdbx_strand_id
1 'polypeptide(L)'
;MDSGLNDFIQQVPAGLIITFCGSGILLVVMIAVMVSSRARRAEKRANAAASGSYTVGHASEAAPQNLAAAAMRLFSGKPKDSSMSDGASSEFSGAELPDLDVLLSAENVLNDLQTKRGTRSGTFSVTLTDGSQVEVAEVMSILRDVAEGGLLVQIGEKVYRHPPALADAEFKRRFTTTVSELAKSVTSAAVAGSPSAAPVETKPADQDAPIVTPPPTGSSTSSEAFSVNADADPTPVVRMSPPTAKPNVPPVSTPQMPFDLPKYKLEDAPSLKPQGALRRPPKPTNQPLPEINVGGSVEAYLQHKLALTPEYANRSIHIRSAPKGGVVIEVDNRFFETVGDVDDAEVRAFLQATIEEWQARQ
;
A
#
# COMPACT_ATOMS: atom_id res chain seq x y z
N MET A 1 16.82 19.28 49.09
CA MET A 1 16.75 18.00 48.34
C MET A 1 17.46 18.18 47.00
N ASP A 2 18.58 18.92 46.99
CA ASP A 2 19.11 19.52 45.75
C ASP A 2 20.45 18.89 45.31
N SER A 3 20.91 17.87 46.05
CA SER A 3 22.21 17.23 45.83
C SER A 3 22.21 16.16 44.74
N GLY A 4 21.04 15.68 44.29
CA GLY A 4 20.95 14.58 43.31
C GLY A 4 21.25 14.99 41.86
N LEU A 5 20.95 16.23 41.49
CA LEU A 5 21.09 16.67 40.09
C LEU A 5 22.54 17.02 39.72
N ASN A 6 23.30 17.56 40.67
CA ASN A 6 24.71 17.91 40.44
C ASN A 6 25.61 16.66 40.33
N ASP A 7 25.31 15.62 41.11
CA ASP A 7 26.06 14.35 41.10
C ASP A 7 25.79 13.55 39.81
N PHE A 8 24.55 13.61 39.31
CA PHE A 8 24.19 13.03 38.02
C PHE A 8 24.94 13.69 36.86
N ILE A 9 25.11 15.02 36.88
CA ILE A 9 25.82 15.75 35.82
C ILE A 9 27.32 15.42 35.81
N GLN A 10 27.93 15.09 36.95
CA GLN A 10 29.33 14.65 36.99
C GLN A 10 29.53 13.21 36.50
N GLN A 11 28.50 12.36 36.60
CA GLN A 11 28.55 10.97 36.12
C GLN A 11 28.42 10.85 34.60
N VAL A 12 27.82 11.84 33.93
CA VAL A 12 27.67 11.81 32.48
C VAL A 12 29.00 12.23 31.83
N PRO A 13 29.59 11.39 30.95
CA PRO A 13 30.80 11.75 30.23
C PRO A 13 30.61 13.07 29.46
N ALA A 14 31.46 14.06 29.69
CA ALA A 14 31.35 15.38 29.05
C ALA A 14 31.23 15.33 27.52
N GLY A 15 31.79 14.28 26.88
CA GLY A 15 31.65 14.03 25.45
C GLY A 15 30.21 13.77 24.99
N LEU A 16 29.37 13.14 25.82
CA LEU A 16 27.95 12.92 25.52
C LEU A 16 27.15 14.22 25.56
N ILE A 17 27.45 15.10 26.52
CA ILE A 17 26.79 16.41 26.62
C ILE A 17 27.13 17.27 25.41
N ILE A 18 28.41 17.31 25.00
CA ILE A 18 28.84 18.09 23.82
C ILE A 18 28.22 17.55 22.53
N THR A 19 28.15 16.23 22.35
CA THR A 19 27.53 15.63 21.16
C THR A 19 26.02 15.85 21.12
N PHE A 20 25.32 15.74 22.26
CA PHE A 20 23.89 16.00 22.33
C PHE A 20 23.57 17.49 22.11
N CYS A 21 24.26 18.40 22.80
CA CYS A 21 24.11 19.84 22.59
C CYS A 21 24.50 20.27 21.17
N GLY A 22 25.58 19.72 20.61
CA GLY A 22 26.00 19.98 19.24
C GLY A 22 24.94 19.58 18.21
N SER A 23 24.35 18.40 18.38
CA SER A 23 23.25 17.93 17.52
C SER A 23 21.99 18.78 17.65
N GLY A 24 21.67 19.24 18.86
CA GLY A 24 20.54 20.14 19.12
C GLY A 24 20.69 21.49 18.42
N ILE A 25 21.87 22.12 18.50
CA ILE A 25 22.14 23.38 17.80
C ILE A 25 22.03 23.20 16.28
N LEU A 26 22.60 22.12 15.75
CA LEU A 26 22.54 21.82 14.31
C LEU A 26 21.10 21.66 13.84
N LEU A 27 20.26 20.97 14.62
CA LEU A 27 18.83 20.82 14.33
C LEU A 27 18.09 22.17 14.31
N VAL A 28 18.35 23.06 15.28
CA VAL A 28 17.74 24.41 15.32
C VAL A 28 18.16 25.24 14.11
N VAL A 29 19.44 25.19 13.72
CA VAL A 29 19.95 25.87 12.51
C VAL A 29 19.25 25.33 11.26
N MET A 30 19.07 24.01 11.14
CA MET A 30 18.42 23.38 10.00
C MET A 30 16.95 23.80 9.87
N ILE A 31 16.22 23.87 11.00
CA ILE A 31 14.84 24.37 11.05
C ILE A 31 14.77 25.86 10.62
N ALA A 32 15.68 26.70 11.11
CA ALA A 32 15.74 28.12 10.75
C ALA A 32 16.02 28.32 9.24
N VAL A 33 16.91 27.51 8.65
CA VAL A 33 17.17 27.50 7.21
C VAL A 33 15.92 27.07 6.43
N MET A 34 15.20 26.06 6.90
CA MET A 34 13.99 25.57 6.24
C MET A 34 12.87 26.64 6.26
N VAL A 35 12.65 27.30 7.40
CA VAL A 35 11.65 28.38 7.54
C VAL A 35 12.02 29.59 6.67
N SER A 36 13.29 30.04 6.70
CA SER A 36 13.74 31.14 5.85
C SER A 36 13.66 30.80 4.35
N SER A 37 13.91 29.54 3.97
CA SER A 37 13.75 29.09 2.57
C SER A 37 12.28 29.14 2.12
N ARG A 38 11.33 28.82 3.03
CA ARG A 38 9.90 28.92 2.77
C ARG A 38 9.46 30.38 2.65
N ALA A 39 9.92 31.25 3.55
CA ALA A 39 9.65 32.69 3.49
C ALA A 39 10.15 33.31 2.17
N ARG A 40 11.38 32.98 1.74
CA ARG A 40 11.93 33.44 0.46
C ARG A 40 11.14 32.92 -0.76
N ARG A 41 10.55 31.73 -0.69
CA ARG A 41 9.68 31.21 -1.76
C ARG A 41 8.34 31.95 -1.80
N ALA A 42 7.81 32.36 -0.64
CA ALA A 42 6.60 33.17 -0.57
C ALA A 42 6.82 34.57 -1.15
N GLU A 43 7.94 35.23 -0.83
CA GLU A 43 8.30 36.54 -1.41
C GLU A 43 8.48 36.47 -2.94
N LYS A 44 9.12 35.42 -3.45
CA LYS A 44 9.25 35.22 -4.91
C LYS A 44 7.89 35.04 -5.59
N ARG A 45 6.93 34.39 -4.93
CA ARG A 45 5.56 34.25 -5.45
C ARG A 45 4.80 35.58 -5.41
N ALA A 46 4.95 36.35 -4.33
CA ALA A 46 4.36 37.69 -4.23
C ALA A 46 4.91 38.65 -5.28
N ASN A 47 6.23 38.64 -5.51
CA ASN A 47 6.86 39.47 -6.54
C ASN A 47 6.52 39.02 -7.96
N ALA A 48 6.42 37.71 -8.21
CA ALA A 48 5.96 37.19 -9.51
C ALA A 48 4.52 37.61 -9.80
N ALA A 49 3.63 37.55 -8.80
CA ALA A 49 2.25 38.02 -8.92
C ALA A 49 2.16 39.54 -9.15
N ALA A 50 3.00 40.33 -8.48
CA ALA A 50 3.06 41.78 -8.66
C ALA A 50 3.64 42.20 -10.02
N SER A 51 4.51 41.37 -10.62
CA SER A 51 5.16 41.69 -11.90
C SER A 51 4.29 41.47 -13.16
N GLY A 52 3.07 40.94 -13.01
CA GLY A 52 1.94 41.18 -13.93
C GLY A 52 2.15 41.02 -15.45
N SER A 53 3.18 40.33 -15.92
CA SER A 53 3.42 40.09 -17.34
C SER A 53 2.92 38.70 -17.71
N TYR A 54 1.61 38.59 -17.88
CA TYR A 54 0.99 37.44 -18.53
C TYR A 54 1.26 37.54 -20.03
N THR A 55 2.43 37.03 -20.47
CA THR A 55 2.57 36.62 -21.86
C THR A 55 1.86 35.27 -22.02
N VAL A 56 0.58 35.33 -22.37
CA VAL A 56 -0.18 34.18 -22.87
C VAL A 56 0.44 33.78 -24.21
N GLY A 57 1.47 32.94 -24.15
CA GLY A 57 2.03 32.26 -25.30
C GLY A 57 1.07 31.17 -25.73
N HIS A 58 0.27 31.43 -26.75
CA HIS A 58 -0.35 30.41 -27.59
C HIS A 58 0.77 29.52 -28.18
N ALA A 59 1.08 28.42 -27.50
CA ALA A 59 1.92 27.36 -28.06
C ALA A 59 1.05 26.50 -28.97
N SER A 60 1.00 26.92 -30.23
CA SER A 60 0.63 26.12 -31.39
C SER A 60 1.32 24.76 -31.33
N GLU A 61 0.50 23.71 -31.28
CA GLU A 61 0.85 22.32 -31.51
C GLU A 61 1.48 22.17 -32.90
N ALA A 62 2.81 22.04 -32.95
CA ALA A 62 3.56 21.74 -34.16
C ALA A 62 4.08 20.31 -34.07
N ALA A 63 3.38 19.41 -34.78
CA ALA A 63 3.82 18.06 -35.08
C ALA A 63 5.11 18.07 -35.94
N PRO A 64 6.11 17.20 -35.68
CA PRO A 64 7.24 17.05 -36.57
C PRO A 64 6.93 15.99 -37.65
N GLN A 65 6.37 16.42 -38.77
CA GLN A 65 6.39 15.66 -40.03
C GLN A 65 6.98 16.54 -41.11
N ASN A 66 8.29 16.42 -41.38
CA ASN A 66 8.91 16.91 -42.61
C ASN A 66 10.30 16.30 -42.79
N LEU A 67 10.36 15.13 -43.42
CA LEU A 67 11.55 14.66 -44.12
C LEU A 67 11.21 13.58 -45.16
N ALA A 68 10.25 13.87 -46.04
CA ALA A 68 10.10 13.18 -47.33
C ALA A 68 9.12 13.96 -48.22
N ALA A 69 9.35 13.92 -49.53
CA ALA A 69 8.47 14.37 -50.61
C ALA A 69 8.48 15.87 -50.96
N ALA A 70 9.67 16.35 -51.33
CA ALA A 70 9.79 17.22 -52.50
C ALA A 70 9.52 16.42 -53.78
N ALA A 71 8.26 16.23 -54.17
CA ALA A 71 7.87 15.79 -55.51
C ALA A 71 6.36 16.00 -55.72
N MET A 72 5.99 16.53 -56.88
CA MET A 72 4.63 16.74 -57.39
C MET A 72 3.84 17.92 -56.82
N ARG A 73 4.29 19.12 -57.23
CA ARG A 73 3.37 20.18 -57.66
C ARG A 73 2.79 19.79 -59.03
N LEU A 74 1.51 19.42 -59.10
CA LEU A 74 0.65 19.50 -60.28
C LEU A 74 -0.77 19.08 -59.88
N PHE A 75 -1.78 19.76 -60.42
CA PHE A 75 -3.22 19.73 -60.11
C PHE A 75 -3.65 20.67 -58.98
N SER A 76 -4.13 21.89 -59.27
CA SER A 76 -5.37 22.28 -59.99
C SER A 76 -6.62 22.14 -59.11
N GLY A 77 -7.39 23.23 -58.99
CA GLY A 77 -8.80 23.18 -58.59
C GLY A 77 -9.18 24.06 -57.40
N LYS A 78 -9.47 25.33 -57.67
CA LYS A 78 -10.18 26.26 -56.79
C LYS A 78 -11.66 26.29 -57.21
N PRO A 79 -12.62 26.16 -56.28
CA PRO A 79 -13.80 27.05 -56.30
C PRO A 79 -14.07 27.54 -54.85
N LYS A 80 -14.21 28.83 -54.52
CA LYS A 80 -15.13 29.88 -54.98
C LYS A 80 -16.60 29.63 -54.59
N ASP A 81 -16.98 30.31 -53.52
CA ASP A 81 -18.24 30.98 -53.17
C ASP A 81 -19.58 30.27 -53.42
N SER A 82 -20.38 30.14 -52.36
CA SER A 82 -21.84 30.21 -52.44
C SER A 82 -22.43 30.60 -51.07
N SER A 83 -22.77 31.88 -50.96
CA SER A 83 -23.76 32.42 -50.04
C SER A 83 -25.17 32.15 -50.57
N MET A 84 -26.11 31.83 -49.68
CA MET A 84 -27.59 31.97 -49.74
C MET A 84 -28.13 30.89 -48.78
N SER A 85 -29.10 31.11 -47.90
CA SER A 85 -30.17 32.10 -47.85
C SER A 85 -30.83 32.10 -46.47
N ASP A 86 -31.35 33.26 -46.09
CA ASP A 86 -32.37 33.47 -45.06
C ASP A 86 -33.69 32.72 -45.34
N GLY A 87 -34.49 32.56 -44.27
CA GLY A 87 -35.92 32.26 -44.31
C GLY A 87 -36.25 30.84 -43.84
N ALA A 88 -37.32 30.57 -43.11
CA ALA A 88 -38.35 31.41 -42.49
C ALA A 88 -39.09 30.50 -41.48
N SER A 89 -39.58 31.13 -40.43
CA SER A 89 -40.73 30.77 -39.59
C SER A 89 -41.53 29.50 -39.95
N SER A 90 -41.62 28.59 -38.98
CA SER A 90 -42.68 27.60 -38.86
C SER A 90 -43.20 27.62 -37.41
N GLU A 91 -44.29 28.37 -37.22
CA GLU A 91 -45.15 28.28 -36.05
C GLU A 91 -45.63 26.83 -35.86
N PHE A 92 -45.26 26.22 -34.75
CA PHE A 92 -45.93 25.03 -34.24
C PHE A 92 -46.31 25.30 -32.78
N SER A 93 -47.51 25.88 -32.61
CA SER A 93 -48.24 25.84 -31.35
C SER A 93 -48.83 24.45 -31.18
N GLY A 94 -48.52 23.77 -30.08
CA GLY A 94 -49.25 22.57 -29.71
C GLY A 94 -48.53 21.73 -28.66
N ALA A 95 -49.08 21.77 -27.45
CA ALA A 95 -48.76 20.95 -26.28
C ALA A 95 -47.56 21.43 -25.44
N GLU A 96 -47.93 22.18 -24.41
CA GLU A 96 -47.23 22.47 -23.16
C GLU A 96 -46.66 21.17 -22.56
N LEU A 97 -45.43 20.84 -22.95
CA LEU A 97 -44.58 19.86 -22.30
C LEU A 97 -43.70 20.63 -21.29
N PRO A 98 -43.53 20.15 -20.05
CA PRO A 98 -42.69 20.82 -19.07
C PRO A 98 -41.26 21.00 -19.63
N ASP A 99 -40.75 22.23 -19.50
CA ASP A 99 -39.48 22.71 -20.07
C ASP A 99 -38.33 21.69 -19.95
N LEU A 100 -37.99 21.07 -21.08
CA LEU A 100 -36.77 20.27 -21.25
C LEU A 100 -35.49 21.13 -21.24
N ASP A 101 -35.61 22.46 -21.33
CA ASP A 101 -34.50 23.40 -21.20
C ASP A 101 -33.89 23.43 -19.78
N VAL A 102 -34.63 22.96 -18.77
CA VAL A 102 -34.11 22.76 -17.40
C VAL A 102 -33.16 21.55 -17.34
N LEU A 103 -33.31 20.57 -18.23
CA LEU A 103 -32.45 19.38 -18.27
C LEU A 103 -31.19 19.56 -19.12
N LEU A 104 -31.19 20.42 -20.14
CA LEU A 104 -29.97 20.86 -20.83
C LEU A 104 -29.15 21.85 -19.99
N SER A 105 -29.79 22.51 -19.01
CA SER A 105 -29.09 23.30 -17.98
C SER A 105 -28.40 22.42 -16.93
N ALA A 106 -28.71 21.12 -16.83
CA ALA A 106 -28.03 20.21 -15.90
C ALA A 106 -26.56 19.93 -16.29
N GLU A 107 -26.22 20.05 -17.58
CA GLU A 107 -24.84 19.91 -18.06
C GLU A 107 -23.98 21.12 -17.65
N ASN A 108 -24.61 22.31 -17.57
CA ASN A 108 -23.97 23.50 -16.98
C ASN A 108 -23.90 23.45 -15.45
N VAL A 109 -24.83 22.77 -14.77
CA VAL A 109 -24.74 22.54 -13.31
C VAL A 109 -23.63 21.55 -12.96
N LEU A 110 -23.34 20.56 -13.80
CA LEU A 110 -22.17 19.67 -13.60
C LEU A 110 -20.85 20.42 -13.79
N ASN A 111 -20.76 21.30 -14.79
CA ASN A 111 -19.57 22.11 -15.03
C ASN A 111 -19.38 23.21 -13.97
N ASP A 112 -20.46 23.80 -13.44
CA ASP A 112 -20.38 24.76 -12.31
C ASP A 112 -20.13 24.06 -10.97
N LEU A 113 -20.53 22.79 -10.80
CA LEU A 113 -20.13 21.98 -9.63
C LEU A 113 -18.67 21.49 -9.69
N GLN A 114 -18.11 21.29 -10.88
CA GLN A 114 -16.70 20.89 -11.03
C GLN A 114 -15.73 22.09 -10.96
N THR A 115 -16.14 23.28 -11.42
CA THR A 115 -15.27 24.48 -11.39
C THR A 115 -15.46 25.35 -10.13
N LYS A 116 -16.58 25.21 -9.41
CA LYS A 116 -16.85 25.97 -8.17
C LYS A 116 -16.68 25.15 -6.88
N ARG A 117 -16.41 23.83 -6.97
CA ARG A 117 -15.71 23.09 -5.91
C ARG A 117 -14.22 23.43 -5.91
N GLY A 118 -13.90 24.71 -5.82
CA GLY A 118 -12.59 25.14 -5.37
C GLY A 118 -12.38 24.51 -4.00
N THR A 119 -11.48 23.53 -3.95
CA THR A 119 -10.81 22.96 -2.78
C THR A 119 -11.19 23.64 -1.46
N ARG A 120 -12.33 23.24 -0.89
CA ARG A 120 -12.73 23.65 0.44
C ARG A 120 -11.94 22.83 1.45
N SER A 121 -10.64 23.12 1.56
CA SER A 121 -9.86 22.68 2.71
C SER A 121 -10.37 23.51 3.91
N GLY A 122 -11.26 22.91 4.69
CA GLY A 122 -11.88 23.54 5.86
C GLY A 122 -12.40 22.49 6.84
N THR A 123 -12.69 22.92 8.06
CA THR A 123 -13.45 22.11 9.00
C THR A 123 -14.94 22.13 8.63
N PHE A 124 -15.62 21.01 8.80
CA PHE A 124 -17.05 20.85 8.53
C PHE A 124 -17.70 20.04 9.65
N SER A 125 -18.91 20.40 10.02
CA SER A 125 -19.69 19.66 11.02
C SER A 125 -20.40 18.48 10.34
N VAL A 126 -20.07 17.26 10.74
CA VAL A 126 -20.73 16.03 10.30
C VAL A 126 -21.64 15.54 11.42
N THR A 127 -22.87 15.19 11.06
CA THR A 127 -23.78 14.51 11.99
C THR A 127 -23.55 13.00 11.87
N LEU A 128 -23.18 12.36 12.97
CA LEU A 128 -22.98 10.92 13.07
C LEU A 128 -24.33 10.19 13.13
N THR A 129 -24.30 8.86 12.97
CA THR A 129 -25.51 8.01 13.00
C THR A 129 -26.22 8.01 14.36
N ASP A 130 -25.53 8.39 15.43
CA ASP A 130 -26.09 8.58 16.77
C ASP A 130 -26.75 9.95 16.97
N GLY A 131 -26.74 10.81 15.95
CA GLY A 131 -27.27 12.18 15.99
C GLY A 131 -26.32 13.22 16.58
N SER A 132 -25.12 12.82 17.01
CA SER A 132 -24.11 13.76 17.51
C SER A 132 -23.47 14.54 16.35
N GLN A 133 -23.17 15.82 16.56
CA GLN A 133 -22.42 16.63 15.60
C GLN A 133 -20.96 16.68 15.99
N VAL A 134 -20.08 16.36 15.05
CA VAL A 134 -18.62 16.43 15.23
C VAL A 134 -18.03 17.31 14.14
N GLU A 135 -17.21 18.27 14.55
CA GLU A 135 -16.40 19.07 13.65
C GLU A 135 -15.22 18.22 13.16
N VAL A 136 -15.17 17.96 11.86
CA VAL A 136 -14.14 17.15 11.21
C VAL A 136 -13.38 18.00 10.19
N ALA A 137 -12.13 17.67 9.93
CA ALA A 137 -11.31 18.31 8.90
C ALA A 137 -11.07 17.33 7.76
N GLU A 138 -11.15 17.80 6.50
CA GLU A 138 -10.87 16.93 5.34
C GLU A 138 -9.36 16.68 5.27
N VAL A 139 -8.93 15.45 5.53
CA VAL A 139 -7.52 15.07 5.49
C VAL A 139 -7.09 14.62 4.08
N MET A 140 -7.91 13.79 3.43
CA MET A 140 -7.72 13.39 2.03
C MET A 140 -9.07 13.00 1.39
N SER A 141 -9.14 13.12 0.07
CA SER A 141 -10.25 12.62 -0.74
C SER A 141 -9.76 11.51 -1.68
N ILE A 142 -10.43 10.36 -1.66
CA ILE A 142 -10.14 9.23 -2.56
C ILE A 142 -11.28 9.12 -3.57
N LEU A 143 -10.94 9.32 -4.83
CA LEU A 143 -11.86 9.29 -5.96
C LEU A 143 -11.49 8.12 -6.86
N ARG A 144 -12.48 7.45 -7.45
CA ARG A 144 -12.26 6.43 -8.47
C ARG A 144 -12.51 7.05 -9.84
N ASP A 145 -11.53 6.96 -10.72
CA ASP A 145 -11.68 7.34 -12.12
C ASP A 145 -12.57 6.32 -12.81
N VAL A 146 -13.71 6.77 -13.35
CA VAL A 146 -14.70 5.88 -13.98
C VAL A 146 -14.24 5.42 -15.36
N ALA A 147 -13.43 6.22 -16.06
CA ALA A 147 -12.96 5.90 -17.40
C ALA A 147 -11.84 4.85 -17.36
N GLU A 148 -10.90 5.00 -16.43
CA GLU A 148 -9.72 4.13 -16.35
C GLU A 148 -9.75 3.13 -15.20
N GLY A 149 -10.71 3.25 -14.28
CA GLY A 149 -10.82 2.40 -13.10
C GLY A 149 -9.74 2.65 -12.04
N GLY A 150 -8.82 3.58 -12.28
CA GLY A 150 -7.74 3.97 -11.37
C GLY A 150 -8.23 4.78 -10.16
N LEU A 151 -7.36 4.92 -9.16
CA LEU A 151 -7.63 5.75 -7.99
C LEU A 151 -6.93 7.10 -8.13
N LEU A 152 -7.68 8.16 -7.84
CA LEU A 152 -7.23 9.54 -7.73
C LEU A 152 -7.25 9.90 -6.25
N VAL A 153 -6.10 10.29 -5.72
CA VAL A 153 -5.95 10.70 -4.32
C VAL A 153 -5.68 12.19 -4.28
N GLN A 154 -6.60 12.94 -3.67
CA GLN A 154 -6.48 14.37 -3.48
C GLN A 154 -6.04 14.67 -2.05
N ILE A 155 -4.91 15.38 -1.91
CA ILE A 155 -4.42 15.87 -0.61
C ILE A 155 -4.22 17.38 -0.72
N GLY A 156 -5.09 18.14 -0.07
CA GLY A 156 -5.17 19.58 -0.23
C GLY A 156 -5.55 19.96 -1.68
N GLU A 157 -4.70 20.76 -2.33
CA GLU A 157 -4.94 21.24 -3.70
C GLU A 157 -4.34 20.33 -4.78
N LYS A 158 -3.64 19.26 -4.40
CA LYS A 158 -2.96 18.39 -5.34
C LYS A 158 -3.72 17.07 -5.50
N VAL A 159 -3.97 16.71 -6.75
CA VAL A 159 -4.55 15.41 -7.14
C VAL A 159 -3.45 14.54 -7.72
N TYR A 160 -3.35 13.32 -7.21
CA TYR A 160 -2.36 12.33 -7.63
C TYR A 160 -3.06 11.10 -8.18
N ARG A 161 -2.56 10.57 -9.30
CA ARG A 161 -3.05 9.32 -9.89
C ARG A 161 -2.22 8.14 -9.38
N HIS A 162 -2.87 7.06 -9.00
CA HIS A 162 -2.18 5.86 -8.50
C HIS A 162 -1.79 4.93 -9.68
N PRO A 163 -0.55 4.39 -9.72
CA PRO A 163 0.55 4.60 -8.78
C PRO A 163 1.25 5.95 -8.98
N PRO A 164 1.56 6.67 -7.89
CA PRO A 164 2.17 7.97 -7.99
C PRO A 164 3.69 7.82 -8.16
N ALA A 165 4.12 7.40 -9.35
CA ALA A 165 5.54 7.27 -9.70
C ALA A 165 6.30 8.60 -9.52
N LEU A 166 5.58 9.73 -9.53
CA LEU A 166 6.12 11.08 -9.43
C LEU A 166 5.64 11.84 -8.17
N ALA A 167 5.10 11.17 -7.15
CA ALA A 167 4.68 11.89 -5.93
C ALA A 167 5.86 12.46 -5.13
N ASP A 168 5.64 13.67 -4.61
CA ASP A 168 6.49 14.32 -3.63
C ASP A 168 6.66 13.43 -2.38
N ALA A 169 7.84 13.46 -1.75
CA ALA A 169 8.10 12.71 -0.51
C ALA A 169 7.12 13.07 0.63
N GLU A 170 6.64 14.32 0.65
CA GLU A 170 5.64 14.78 1.61
C GLU A 170 4.28 14.11 1.40
N PHE A 171 3.87 13.91 0.13
CA PHE A 171 2.63 13.19 -0.19
C PHE A 171 2.70 11.76 0.34
N LYS A 172 3.80 11.04 0.04
CA LYS A 172 3.99 9.66 0.49
C LYS A 172 3.88 9.56 2.01
N ARG A 173 4.55 10.47 2.75
CA ARG A 173 4.49 10.49 4.21
C ARG A 173 3.06 10.71 4.72
N ARG A 174 2.33 11.69 4.19
CA ARG A 174 0.94 11.98 4.60
C ARG A 174 0.03 10.80 4.28
N PHE A 175 0.08 10.29 3.05
CA PHE A 175 -0.71 9.16 2.60
C PHE A 175 -0.48 7.92 3.46
N THR A 176 0.79 7.50 3.67
CA THR A 176 1.10 6.33 4.51
C THR A 176 0.65 6.51 5.96
N THR A 177 0.78 7.73 6.51
CA THR A 177 0.32 8.03 7.88
C THR A 177 -1.20 7.86 7.98
N THR A 178 -1.96 8.48 7.08
CA THR A 178 -3.42 8.43 7.12
C THR A 178 -3.96 7.03 6.80
N VAL A 179 -3.35 6.30 5.87
CA VAL A 179 -3.71 4.90 5.60
C VAL A 179 -3.43 4.01 6.82
N SER A 180 -2.32 4.23 7.53
CA SER A 180 -2.01 3.50 8.77
C SER A 180 -3.01 3.81 9.88
N GLU A 181 -3.41 5.07 10.03
CA GLU A 181 -4.42 5.49 11.00
C GLU A 181 -5.79 4.90 10.69
N LEU A 182 -6.19 4.90 9.42
CA LEU A 182 -7.43 4.29 8.97
C LEU A 182 -7.43 2.77 9.20
N ALA A 183 -6.32 2.08 8.89
CA ALA A 183 -6.17 0.65 9.18
C ALA A 183 -6.32 0.34 10.68
N LYS A 184 -5.72 1.16 11.56
CA LYS A 184 -5.87 1.02 13.02
C LYS A 184 -7.32 1.21 13.45
N SER A 185 -8.03 2.17 12.87
CA SER A 185 -9.44 2.43 13.21
C SER A 185 -10.36 1.25 12.83
N VAL A 186 -10.12 0.63 11.66
CA VAL A 186 -10.89 -0.53 11.20
C VAL A 186 -10.63 -1.74 12.09
N THR A 187 -9.36 -2.02 12.44
CA THR A 187 -9.02 -3.12 13.35
C THR A 187 -9.57 -2.90 14.76
N SER A 188 -9.53 -1.65 15.26
CA SER A 188 -10.07 -1.33 16.59
C SER A 188 -11.59 -1.50 16.65
N ALA A 189 -12.31 -1.20 15.56
CA ALA A 189 -13.76 -1.41 15.49
C ALA A 189 -14.13 -2.90 15.51
N ALA A 190 -13.32 -3.77 14.89
CA ALA A 190 -13.56 -5.21 14.88
C ALA A 190 -13.42 -5.86 16.27
N VAL A 191 -12.55 -5.33 17.14
CA VAL A 191 -12.33 -5.88 18.49
C VAL A 191 -13.45 -5.49 19.46
N ALA A 192 -14.03 -4.30 19.31
CA ALA A 192 -15.13 -3.83 20.17
C ALA A 192 -16.49 -4.46 19.84
N GLY A 193 -16.62 -5.05 18.65
CA GLY A 193 -17.87 -5.61 18.12
C GLY A 193 -18.06 -7.11 18.31
N SER A 194 -17.17 -7.82 19.01
CA SER A 194 -17.40 -9.23 19.32
C SER A 194 -18.30 -9.32 20.56
N PRO A 195 -19.61 -9.60 20.42
CA PRO A 195 -20.47 -9.80 21.57
C PRO A 195 -19.90 -10.99 22.34
N SER A 196 -19.34 -10.68 23.51
CA SER A 196 -19.01 -11.69 24.52
C SER A 196 -20.25 -12.54 24.71
N ALA A 197 -20.20 -13.76 24.18
CA ALA A 197 -21.21 -14.76 24.39
C ALA A 197 -21.38 -14.90 25.90
N ALA A 198 -22.49 -14.39 26.42
CA ALA A 198 -22.86 -14.55 27.81
C ALA A 198 -22.78 -16.06 28.13
N PRO A 199 -22.16 -16.44 29.27
CA PRO A 199 -22.20 -17.83 29.71
C PRO A 199 -23.66 -18.22 29.89
N VAL A 200 -24.14 -19.14 29.06
CA VAL A 200 -25.44 -19.77 29.25
C VAL A 200 -25.35 -20.58 30.53
N GLU A 201 -25.85 -20.01 31.62
CA GLU A 201 -26.04 -20.68 32.90
C GLU A 201 -27.11 -21.77 32.72
N THR A 202 -26.64 -23.01 32.52
CA THR A 202 -27.47 -24.20 32.47
C THR A 202 -28.04 -24.49 33.86
N LYS A 203 -29.26 -23.99 34.07
CA LYS A 203 -30.12 -24.42 35.18
C LYS A 203 -30.48 -25.91 35.01
N PRO A 204 -30.21 -26.78 36.00
CA PRO A 204 -30.65 -28.16 35.97
C PRO A 204 -32.15 -28.21 36.30
N ALA A 205 -32.95 -28.73 35.38
CA ALA A 205 -34.33 -29.10 35.64
C ALA A 205 -34.49 -30.59 35.36
N ASP A 206 -34.71 -31.34 36.44
CA ASP A 206 -35.44 -32.61 36.45
C ASP A 206 -36.67 -32.54 35.53
N GLN A 207 -36.81 -33.50 34.63
CA GLN A 207 -38.11 -34.15 34.43
C GLN A 207 -38.01 -35.47 33.65
N ASP A 208 -38.72 -36.44 34.23
CA ASP A 208 -38.89 -37.84 33.88
C ASP A 208 -39.48 -38.14 32.48
N ALA A 209 -38.87 -39.13 31.81
CA ALA A 209 -39.45 -40.25 31.00
C ALA A 209 -40.40 -39.97 29.79
N PRO A 210 -40.68 -40.94 28.88
CA PRO A 210 -40.22 -42.33 28.79
C PRO A 210 -39.59 -42.76 27.44
N ILE A 211 -38.98 -43.94 27.56
CA ILE A 211 -38.28 -44.79 26.59
C ILE A 211 -39.17 -45.22 25.41
N VAL A 212 -38.62 -45.13 24.18
CA VAL A 212 -39.00 -46.01 23.05
C VAL A 212 -37.72 -46.49 22.33
N THR A 213 -37.39 -47.75 22.56
CA THR A 213 -36.41 -48.58 21.83
C THR A 213 -36.90 -49.00 20.44
N PRO A 214 -35.98 -49.17 19.47
CA PRO A 214 -35.82 -50.47 18.80
C PRO A 214 -34.35 -50.98 18.71
N PRO A 215 -34.12 -52.25 18.30
CA PRO A 215 -33.00 -53.11 18.71
C PRO A 215 -31.75 -53.11 17.79
N PRO A 216 -30.70 -53.88 18.16
CA PRO A 216 -29.32 -53.66 17.76
C PRO A 216 -28.82 -54.58 16.62
N THR A 217 -27.81 -54.10 15.92
CA THR A 217 -26.80 -54.89 15.18
C THR A 217 -25.55 -54.02 15.22
N GLY A 218 -24.42 -54.36 15.83
CA GLY A 218 -23.82 -55.66 16.08
C GLY A 218 -22.41 -55.59 15.48
N SER A 219 -21.39 -55.83 16.31
CA SER A 219 -19.95 -56.04 15.98
C SER A 219 -19.06 -54.78 16.05
N SER A 220 -18.30 -54.60 17.14
CA SER A 220 -16.89 -55.06 17.32
C SER A 220 -15.91 -54.16 16.56
N THR A 221 -14.94 -53.48 17.17
CA THR A 221 -13.69 -54.10 17.65
C THR A 221 -12.81 -53.07 18.39
N SER A 222 -12.29 -53.50 19.55
CA SER A 222 -11.07 -53.10 20.27
C SER A 222 -10.80 -51.64 20.69
N SER A 223 -11.11 -51.39 21.96
CA SER A 223 -10.25 -50.63 22.86
C SER A 223 -8.92 -51.37 23.10
N GLU A 224 -7.80 -50.68 22.91
CA GLU A 224 -6.54 -51.05 23.53
C GLU A 224 -6.18 -49.95 24.52
N ALA A 225 -6.28 -50.30 25.80
CA ALA A 225 -5.88 -49.47 26.91
C ALA A 225 -4.35 -49.52 27.04
N PHE A 226 -3.68 -48.40 26.86
CA PHE A 226 -2.29 -48.23 27.29
C PHE A 226 -2.26 -47.38 28.56
N SER A 227 -2.32 -48.06 29.71
CA SER A 227 -1.82 -47.56 30.98
C SER A 227 -0.32 -47.80 31.04
N VAL A 228 0.49 -46.75 31.18
CA VAL A 228 1.86 -46.87 31.69
C VAL A 228 2.11 -45.77 32.72
N ASN A 229 2.05 -46.23 33.98
CA ASN A 229 2.90 -45.91 35.13
C ASN A 229 3.41 -44.47 35.31
N ALA A 230 2.84 -43.84 36.33
CA ALA A 230 3.56 -42.96 37.22
C ALA A 230 4.58 -43.79 38.02
N ASP A 231 5.86 -43.57 37.75
CA ASP A 231 6.94 -43.97 38.66
C ASP A 231 7.93 -42.81 38.78
N ALA A 232 8.28 -42.54 40.03
CA ALA A 232 9.08 -41.42 40.46
C ALA A 232 10.54 -41.87 40.53
N ASP A 233 11.46 -41.13 39.92
CA ASP A 233 12.87 -41.20 40.32
C ASP A 233 13.57 -39.84 40.05
N PRO A 234 14.54 -39.45 40.90
CA PRO A 234 14.97 -38.08 41.08
C PRO A 234 15.99 -37.64 40.03
N THR A 235 15.89 -36.35 39.71
CA THR A 235 16.87 -35.50 39.02
C THR A 235 18.32 -35.78 39.42
N PRO A 236 19.21 -36.12 38.47
CA PRO A 236 20.63 -35.91 38.64
C PRO A 236 20.97 -34.44 38.37
N VAL A 237 21.60 -33.81 39.37
CA VAL A 237 22.15 -32.44 39.30
C VAL A 237 23.27 -32.41 38.26
N VAL A 238 22.98 -31.91 37.06
CA VAL A 238 23.98 -31.64 36.03
C VAL A 238 24.68 -30.32 36.38
N ARG A 239 25.96 -30.43 36.77
CA ARG A 239 26.87 -29.30 37.00
C ARG A 239 26.98 -28.43 35.75
N MET A 240 26.65 -27.16 35.90
CA MET A 240 26.94 -26.10 34.93
C MET A 240 28.46 -25.92 34.80
N SER A 241 29.00 -26.26 33.63
CA SER A 241 30.33 -25.82 33.21
C SER A 241 30.26 -24.39 32.63
N PRO A 242 31.28 -23.55 32.85
CA PRO A 242 31.31 -22.17 32.39
C PRO A 242 31.38 -22.08 30.84
N PRO A 243 30.84 -21.00 30.22
CA PRO A 243 30.82 -20.82 28.78
C PRO A 243 32.24 -20.52 28.26
N THR A 244 32.88 -21.55 27.72
CA THR A 244 34.13 -21.43 26.95
C THR A 244 33.87 -20.75 25.62
N ALA A 245 34.76 -19.81 25.29
CA ALA A 245 34.92 -19.01 24.08
C ALA A 245 34.24 -19.54 22.80
N LYS A 246 33.50 -18.64 22.12
CA LYS A 246 32.96 -18.82 20.77
C LYS A 246 34.09 -19.20 19.80
N PRO A 247 34.08 -20.41 19.21
CA PRO A 247 35.01 -20.76 18.16
C PRO A 247 34.70 -19.90 16.93
N ASN A 248 35.72 -19.21 16.42
CA ASN A 248 35.70 -18.53 15.14
C ASN A 248 35.70 -19.60 14.04
N VAL A 249 34.54 -20.20 13.77
CA VAL A 249 34.38 -21.16 12.68
C VAL A 249 34.25 -20.35 11.38
N PRO A 250 35.09 -20.58 10.37
CA PRO A 250 34.94 -19.93 9.07
C PRO A 250 33.52 -20.20 8.53
N PRO A 251 32.88 -19.21 7.89
CA PRO A 251 31.51 -19.35 7.41
C PRO A 251 31.45 -20.50 6.42
N VAL A 252 30.81 -21.60 6.82
CA VAL A 252 30.46 -22.70 5.92
C VAL A 252 29.54 -22.10 4.87
N SER A 253 30.00 -22.08 3.63
CA SER A 253 29.20 -21.73 2.46
C SER A 253 27.99 -22.67 2.44
N THR A 254 26.83 -22.17 2.89
CA THR A 254 25.57 -22.88 2.75
C THR A 254 25.40 -23.25 1.29
N PRO A 255 25.11 -24.53 0.96
CA PRO A 255 24.91 -24.96 -0.41
C PRO A 255 23.87 -24.04 -1.05
N GLN A 256 24.34 -23.24 -2.00
CA GLN A 256 23.55 -22.23 -2.68
C GLN A 256 22.47 -22.97 -3.46
N MET A 257 21.25 -22.97 -2.92
CA MET A 257 20.16 -23.68 -3.59
C MET A 257 19.92 -23.01 -4.93
N PRO A 258 19.68 -23.79 -5.99
CA PRO A 258 19.20 -23.22 -7.25
C PRO A 258 17.94 -22.41 -6.91
N PHE A 259 17.85 -21.18 -7.42
CA PHE A 259 16.76 -20.22 -7.19
C PHE A 259 16.78 -19.41 -5.89
N ASP A 260 17.90 -19.39 -5.14
CA ASP A 260 18.05 -18.37 -4.11
C ASP A 260 18.07 -16.97 -4.76
N LEU A 261 17.25 -16.07 -4.21
CA LEU A 261 17.11 -14.73 -4.77
C LEU A 261 18.48 -14.06 -4.74
N PRO A 262 18.94 -13.42 -5.84
CA PRO A 262 20.21 -12.71 -5.81
C PRO A 262 20.17 -11.70 -4.66
N LYS A 263 20.97 -11.95 -3.62
CA LYS A 263 21.11 -11.05 -2.49
C LYS A 263 21.78 -9.79 -3.04
N TYR A 264 20.98 -8.79 -3.36
CA TYR A 264 21.47 -7.47 -3.76
C TYR A 264 22.16 -6.86 -2.54
N LYS A 265 23.46 -7.12 -2.41
CA LYS A 265 24.29 -6.38 -1.47
C LYS A 265 24.33 -4.95 -1.96
N LEU A 266 24.00 -4.02 -1.07
CA LEU A 266 24.07 -2.58 -1.36
C LEU A 266 25.49 -2.14 -1.80
N GLU A 267 26.49 -2.97 -1.47
CA GLU A 267 27.89 -2.87 -1.86
C GLU A 267 28.15 -3.04 -3.37
N ASP A 268 27.34 -3.87 -4.06
CA ASP A 268 27.41 -4.10 -5.51
C ASP A 268 26.60 -3.07 -6.31
N ALA A 269 25.90 -2.15 -5.63
CA ALA A 269 25.35 -0.99 -6.30
C ALA A 269 26.53 -0.22 -6.90
N PRO A 270 26.55 0.03 -8.23
CA PRO A 270 27.70 0.62 -8.91
C PRO A 270 28.01 1.97 -8.25
N SER A 271 29.04 1.98 -7.41
CA SER A 271 29.47 3.19 -6.72
C SER A 271 29.89 4.18 -7.79
N LEU A 272 29.09 5.24 -7.95
CA LEU A 272 29.39 6.32 -8.86
C LEU A 272 30.65 7.00 -8.34
N LYS A 273 31.81 6.59 -8.86
CA LYS A 273 33.09 7.24 -8.57
C LYS A 273 32.92 8.72 -8.89
N PRO A 274 33.20 9.65 -7.97
CA PRO A 274 33.00 11.07 -8.17
C PRO A 274 33.89 11.56 -9.31
N GLN A 275 33.33 11.69 -10.50
CA GLN A 275 34.05 12.11 -11.69
C GLN A 275 33.99 13.63 -11.83
N GLY A 276 35.00 14.31 -11.29
CA GLY A 276 35.43 15.67 -11.69
C GLY A 276 34.47 16.84 -11.39
N ALA A 277 34.95 17.79 -10.59
CA ALA A 277 34.21 18.93 -10.00
C ALA A 277 33.59 19.98 -10.95
N LEU A 278 33.47 19.75 -12.27
CA LEU A 278 33.01 20.79 -13.22
C LEU A 278 32.01 20.34 -14.29
N ARG A 279 31.52 19.11 -14.27
CA ARG A 279 30.48 18.68 -15.22
C ARG A 279 29.15 18.49 -14.51
N ARG A 280 28.12 19.19 -15.00
CA ARG A 280 26.73 18.98 -14.58
C ARG A 280 26.45 17.47 -14.68
N PRO A 281 26.06 16.80 -13.57
CA PRO A 281 25.82 15.38 -13.59
C PRO A 281 24.73 15.07 -14.63
N PRO A 282 24.95 14.10 -15.54
CA PRO A 282 23.91 13.67 -16.46
C PRO A 282 22.70 13.22 -15.64
N LYS A 283 21.50 13.63 -16.07
CA LYS A 283 20.25 13.21 -15.43
C LYS A 283 20.25 11.68 -15.40
N PRO A 284 20.13 11.04 -14.22
CA PRO A 284 20.10 9.59 -14.14
C PRO A 284 18.95 9.10 -15.02
N THR A 285 19.31 8.37 -16.08
CA THR A 285 18.35 7.66 -16.90
C THR A 285 17.67 6.67 -15.99
N ASN A 286 16.41 6.95 -15.66
CA ASN A 286 15.60 6.17 -14.74
C ASN A 286 15.25 4.85 -15.43
N GLN A 287 16.20 3.91 -15.46
CA GLN A 287 15.87 2.55 -15.84
C GLN A 287 14.86 2.05 -14.80
N PRO A 288 13.67 1.60 -15.21
CA PRO A 288 12.67 1.11 -14.28
C PRO A 288 13.34 0.03 -13.43
N LEU A 289 13.28 0.20 -12.11
CA LEU A 289 13.83 -0.79 -11.19
C LEU A 289 13.22 -2.14 -11.59
N PRO A 290 14.03 -3.19 -11.80
CA PRO A 290 13.50 -4.50 -12.13
C PRO A 290 12.50 -4.88 -11.04
N GLU A 291 11.27 -5.13 -11.44
CA GLU A 291 10.19 -5.49 -10.54
C GLU A 291 10.58 -6.79 -9.84
N ILE A 292 10.75 -6.73 -8.51
CA ILE A 292 11.11 -7.90 -7.71
C ILE A 292 9.90 -8.83 -7.77
N ASN A 293 10.00 -9.89 -8.57
CA ASN A 293 8.93 -10.86 -8.72
C ASN A 293 8.91 -11.81 -7.52
N VAL A 294 8.43 -11.30 -6.38
CA VAL A 294 8.35 -12.06 -5.12
C VAL A 294 7.54 -13.34 -5.31
N GLY A 295 6.38 -13.27 -5.99
CA GLY A 295 5.55 -14.45 -6.24
C GLY A 295 6.28 -15.52 -7.05
N GLY A 296 6.99 -15.15 -8.12
CA GLY A 296 7.77 -16.10 -8.93
C GLY A 296 8.93 -16.74 -8.16
N SER A 297 9.48 -16.03 -7.18
CA SER A 297 10.59 -16.51 -6.36
C SER A 297 10.12 -17.52 -5.31
N VAL A 298 8.99 -17.22 -4.66
CA VAL A 298 8.34 -18.15 -3.73
C VAL A 298 7.86 -19.39 -4.48
N GLU A 299 7.31 -19.25 -5.69
CA GLU A 299 6.90 -20.37 -6.53
C GLU A 299 8.04 -21.31 -6.90
N ALA A 300 9.18 -20.76 -7.35
CA ALA A 300 10.35 -21.57 -7.68
C ALA A 300 10.81 -22.41 -6.46
N TYR A 301 10.77 -21.80 -5.28
CA TYR A 301 11.10 -22.47 -4.03
C TYR A 301 10.06 -23.53 -3.63
N LEU A 302 8.76 -23.22 -3.80
CA LEU A 302 7.67 -24.17 -3.59
C LEU A 302 7.81 -25.39 -4.49
N GLN A 303 8.04 -25.20 -5.78
CA GLN A 303 8.19 -26.31 -6.75
C GLN A 303 9.38 -27.22 -6.39
N HIS A 304 10.49 -26.65 -5.92
CA HIS A 304 11.60 -27.44 -5.40
C HIS A 304 11.19 -28.27 -4.18
N LYS A 305 10.39 -27.71 -3.26
CA LYS A 305 9.94 -28.40 -2.05
C LYS A 305 8.89 -29.49 -2.35
N LEU A 306 8.02 -29.26 -3.34
CA LEU A 306 7.08 -30.27 -3.84
C LEU A 306 7.82 -31.47 -4.45
N ALA A 307 8.92 -31.24 -5.17
CA ALA A 307 9.74 -32.33 -5.71
C ALA A 307 10.37 -33.22 -4.61
N LEU A 308 10.57 -32.69 -3.41
CA LEU A 308 11.10 -33.43 -2.26
C LEU A 308 10.03 -34.09 -1.39
N THR A 309 8.76 -33.71 -1.57
CA THR A 309 7.66 -34.12 -0.69
C THR A 309 6.64 -34.93 -1.48
N PRO A 310 6.83 -36.25 -1.63
CA PRO A 310 5.99 -37.08 -2.50
C PRO A 310 4.51 -37.13 -2.08
N GLU A 311 4.19 -36.77 -0.84
CA GLU A 311 2.82 -36.66 -0.31
C GLU A 311 1.97 -35.66 -1.10
N TYR A 312 2.59 -34.59 -1.63
CA TYR A 312 1.92 -33.56 -2.43
C TYR A 312 2.10 -33.76 -3.94
N ALA A 313 2.75 -34.84 -4.39
CA ALA A 313 3.07 -35.05 -5.81
C ALA A 313 1.83 -35.16 -6.71
N ASN A 314 0.69 -35.58 -6.14
CA ASN A 314 -0.57 -35.69 -6.87
C ASN A 314 -1.42 -34.42 -6.83
N ARG A 315 -0.91 -33.32 -6.23
CA ARG A 315 -1.63 -32.07 -6.04
C ARG A 315 -1.03 -30.98 -6.91
N SER A 316 -1.87 -30.13 -7.46
CA SER A 316 -1.42 -28.96 -8.23
C SER A 316 -1.44 -27.74 -7.32
N ILE A 317 -0.28 -27.34 -6.82
CA ILE A 317 -0.12 -26.19 -5.93
C ILE A 317 0.81 -25.19 -6.63
N HIS A 318 0.28 -24.00 -6.91
CA HIS A 318 1.00 -22.91 -7.58
C HIS A 318 0.78 -21.57 -6.88
N ILE A 319 1.81 -20.72 -6.91
CA ILE A 319 1.80 -19.37 -6.40
C ILE A 319 2.09 -18.42 -7.58
N ARG A 320 1.18 -17.47 -7.83
CA ARG A 320 1.31 -16.50 -8.93
C ARG A 320 1.26 -15.07 -8.39
N SER A 321 2.00 -14.16 -9.02
CA SER A 321 1.89 -12.73 -8.73
C SER A 321 0.59 -12.18 -9.30
N ALA A 322 -0.22 -11.54 -8.44
CA ALA A 322 -1.47 -10.91 -8.84
C ALA A 322 -1.19 -9.58 -9.59
N PRO A 323 -1.99 -9.21 -10.61
CA PRO A 323 -1.81 -7.95 -11.34
C PRO A 323 -1.89 -6.68 -10.47
N LYS A 324 -2.53 -6.78 -9.30
CA LYS A 324 -2.72 -5.67 -8.34
C LYS A 324 -1.62 -5.59 -7.26
N GLY A 325 -0.51 -6.31 -7.42
CA GLY A 325 0.60 -6.27 -6.45
C GLY A 325 0.38 -7.16 -5.22
N GLY A 326 -0.17 -8.35 -5.44
CA GLY A 326 -0.39 -9.37 -4.40
C GLY A 326 0.05 -10.75 -4.88
N VAL A 327 -0.38 -11.79 -4.17
CA VAL A 327 -0.11 -13.18 -4.51
C VAL A 327 -1.43 -13.93 -4.61
N VAL A 328 -1.61 -14.73 -5.66
CA VAL A 328 -2.74 -15.64 -5.84
C VAL A 328 -2.21 -17.06 -5.69
N ILE A 329 -2.87 -17.85 -4.86
CA ILE A 329 -2.52 -19.24 -4.61
C ILE A 329 -3.54 -20.10 -5.37
N GLU A 330 -3.06 -21.01 -6.20
CA GLU A 330 -3.85 -21.97 -6.95
C GLU A 330 -3.62 -23.36 -6.34
N VAL A 331 -4.65 -23.97 -5.76
CA VAL A 331 -4.61 -25.33 -5.20
C VAL A 331 -5.70 -26.16 -5.87
N ASP A 332 -5.32 -27.19 -6.60
CA ASP A 332 -6.23 -28.13 -7.26
C ASP A 332 -7.31 -27.39 -8.10
N ASN A 333 -6.85 -26.40 -8.90
CA ASN A 333 -7.67 -25.50 -9.74
C ASN A 333 -8.59 -24.52 -8.98
N ARG A 334 -8.42 -24.35 -7.67
CA ARG A 334 -9.10 -23.31 -6.88
C ARG A 334 -8.14 -22.17 -6.57
N PHE A 335 -8.62 -20.94 -6.68
CA PHE A 335 -7.83 -19.73 -6.44
C PHE A 335 -8.16 -19.15 -5.07
N PHE A 336 -7.13 -18.86 -4.30
CA PHE A 336 -7.20 -18.25 -2.97
C PHE A 336 -6.35 -16.97 -2.95
N GLU A 337 -6.84 -15.93 -2.28
CA GLU A 337 -6.09 -14.68 -2.11
C GLU A 337 -5.10 -14.75 -0.96
N THR A 338 -5.41 -15.53 0.09
CA THR A 338 -4.53 -15.70 1.25
C THR A 338 -4.29 -17.17 1.55
N VAL A 339 -3.15 -17.47 2.19
CA VAL A 339 -2.84 -18.83 2.65
C VAL A 339 -3.88 -19.31 3.67
N GLY A 340 -4.47 -18.39 4.44
CA GLY A 340 -5.50 -18.70 5.44
C GLY A 340 -6.80 -19.25 4.85
N ASP A 341 -7.11 -18.87 3.60
CA ASP A 341 -8.36 -19.25 2.93
C ASP A 341 -8.32 -20.64 2.29
N VAL A 342 -7.15 -21.30 2.25
CA VAL A 342 -6.99 -22.63 1.66
C VAL A 342 -7.76 -23.66 2.48
N ASP A 343 -8.77 -24.29 1.86
CA ASP A 343 -9.68 -25.26 2.49
C ASP A 343 -8.94 -26.39 3.23
N ASP A 344 -7.88 -26.90 2.61
CA ASP A 344 -7.09 -28.02 3.11
C ASP A 344 -6.06 -27.58 4.17
N ALA A 345 -6.21 -28.10 5.38
CA ALA A 345 -5.37 -27.74 6.52
C ALA A 345 -3.91 -28.18 6.34
N GLU A 346 -3.65 -29.31 5.66
CA GLU A 346 -2.30 -29.82 5.45
C GLU A 346 -1.57 -28.97 4.41
N VAL A 347 -2.21 -28.63 3.29
CA VAL A 347 -1.65 -27.72 2.27
C VAL A 347 -1.41 -26.34 2.86
N ARG A 348 -2.34 -25.85 3.67
CA ARG A 348 -2.19 -24.57 4.36
C ARG A 348 -0.95 -24.55 5.24
N ALA A 349 -0.78 -25.56 6.09
CA ALA A 349 0.40 -25.68 6.95
C ALA A 349 1.69 -25.81 6.13
N PHE A 350 1.66 -26.60 5.04
CA PHE A 350 2.80 -26.76 4.13
C PHE A 350 3.19 -25.44 3.45
N LEU A 351 2.22 -24.67 2.95
CA LEU A 351 2.45 -23.36 2.34
C LEU A 351 3.00 -22.34 3.36
N GLN A 352 2.45 -22.30 4.58
CA GLN A 352 2.95 -21.45 5.66
C GLN A 352 4.41 -21.75 5.99
N ALA A 353 4.73 -23.03 6.23
CA ALA A 353 6.10 -23.46 6.53
C ALA A 353 7.06 -23.17 5.37
N THR A 354 6.60 -23.32 4.13
CA THR A 354 7.40 -23.02 2.93
C THR A 354 7.69 -21.52 2.80
N ILE A 355 6.70 -20.67 3.03
CA ILE A 355 6.87 -19.22 2.99
C ILE A 355 7.77 -18.75 4.13
N GLU A 356 7.59 -19.27 5.35
CA GLU A 356 8.44 -18.95 6.50
C GLU A 356 9.90 -19.36 6.26
N GLU A 357 10.13 -20.57 5.74
CA GLU A 357 11.48 -21.03 5.42
C GLU A 357 12.12 -20.20 4.30
N TRP A 358 11.35 -19.81 3.28
CA TRP A 358 11.82 -18.92 2.23
C TRP A 358 12.18 -17.53 2.79
N GLN A 359 11.33 -16.95 3.65
CA GLN A 359 11.56 -15.66 4.30
C GLN A 359 12.80 -15.69 5.19
N ALA A 360 13.02 -16.76 5.95
CA ALA A 360 14.21 -16.93 6.79
C ALA A 360 15.52 -16.99 5.98
N ARG A 361 15.45 -17.32 4.68
CA ARG A 361 16.61 -17.37 3.79
C ARG A 361 16.94 -16.03 3.14
N GLN A 362 15.98 -15.12 3.00
CA GLN A 362 16.20 -13.80 2.38
C GLN A 362 17.06 -12.91 3.27
#